data_AF-A0A7S2AZ28-F1
#
_entry.id   AF-A0A7S2AZ28-F1
#
_cell.length_a   1.000
_cell.length_b   1.000
_cell.length_c   1.000
_cell.angle_alpha   90.00
_cell.angle_beta   90.00
_cell.angle_gamma   90.00
#
_symmetry.space_group_name_H-M   'P 1'
#
loop_
_entity.id
_entity.type
_entity.pdbx_description
1 polymer ?
#
loop_
_entity_poly.entity_id
_entity_poly.type
_entity_poly.pdbx_seq_one_letter_code
_entity_poly.pdbx_strand_id
1 'polypeptide(L)'
;GRLAKLTARRKTTTLTWRQRDDVLALLEERLKTLDSIRARNVANLLWSYAKLKYPGNHSVVQCVSDHVLRVVDDFNAMDMANTVWAWATMRYQASDDVLDAMERRTL
;
A
#
# COMPACT_ATOMS: atom_id res chain seq x y z
N GLY A 1 -14.40 31.07 -33.20
CA GLY A 1 -15.06 30.81 -31.90
C GLY A 1 -14.17 29.93 -31.04
N ARG A 2 -13.63 30.48 -29.95
CA ARG A 2 -12.48 29.98 -29.18
C ARG A 2 -12.84 28.97 -28.08
N LEU A 3 -13.89 28.16 -28.25
CA LEU A 3 -14.43 27.32 -27.16
C LEU A 3 -14.74 25.84 -27.51
N ALA A 4 -14.25 25.32 -28.65
CA ALA A 4 -14.55 23.94 -29.06
C ALA A 4 -13.38 22.93 -28.91
N LYS A 5 -12.31 23.22 -28.14
CA LYS A 5 -11.13 22.34 -28.05
C LYS A 5 -10.60 22.03 -26.64
N LEU A 6 -11.39 22.21 -25.59
CA LEU A 6 -10.96 21.90 -24.21
C LEU A 6 -11.85 20.86 -23.53
N THR A 7 -11.94 19.69 -24.13
CA THR A 7 -12.32 18.46 -23.41
C THR A 7 -11.59 17.29 -24.05
N ALA A 8 -10.26 17.30 -23.97
CA ALA A 8 -9.50 16.08 -24.02
C ALA A 8 -9.87 15.27 -22.77
N ARG A 9 -10.92 14.46 -22.86
CA ARG A 9 -11.14 13.34 -21.95
C ARG A 9 -9.81 12.57 -21.90
N ARG A 10 -9.10 12.63 -20.76
CA ARG A 10 -8.00 11.68 -20.50
C ARG A 10 -8.61 10.29 -20.71
N LYS A 11 -8.15 9.57 -21.73
CA LYS A 11 -8.44 8.14 -21.84
C LYS A 11 -7.80 7.50 -20.62
N THR A 12 -8.60 7.11 -19.64
CA THR A 12 -8.11 6.35 -18.49
C THR A 12 -7.80 4.94 -19.00
N THR A 13 -6.60 4.76 -19.54
CA THR A 13 -6.12 3.43 -19.93
C THR A 13 -6.02 2.59 -18.65
N THR A 14 -6.83 1.55 -18.56
CA THR A 14 -6.75 0.58 -17.45
C THR A 14 -5.50 -0.27 -17.69
N LEU A 15 -4.56 -0.25 -16.75
CA LEU A 15 -3.37 -1.10 -16.81
C LEU A 15 -3.77 -2.58 -16.90
N THR A 16 -3.05 -3.35 -17.73
CA THR A 16 -3.18 -4.80 -17.75
C THR A 16 -2.64 -5.40 -16.44
N TRP A 17 -3.00 -6.64 -16.13
CA TRP A 17 -2.47 -7.32 -14.94
C TRP A 17 -0.95 -7.43 -14.96
N ARG A 18 -0.37 -7.76 -16.12
CA ARG A 18 1.09 -7.79 -16.30
C ARG A 18 1.75 -6.45 -15.96
N GLN A 19 1.19 -5.35 -16.46
CA GLN A 19 1.72 -4.01 -16.15
C GLN A 19 1.61 -3.67 -14.66
N ARG A 20 0.59 -4.19 -13.97
CA ARG A 20 0.47 -4.04 -12.52
C ARG A 20 1.53 -4.85 -11.79
N ASP A 21 1.78 -6.11 -12.18
CA ASP A 21 2.86 -6.93 -11.63
C ASP A 21 4.21 -6.23 -11.77
N ASP A 22 4.54 -5.73 -12.95
CA ASP A 22 5.83 -5.09 -13.22
C ASP A 22 6.01 -3.86 -12.30
N VAL A 23 4.97 -3.03 -12.14
CA VAL A 23 5.02 -1.87 -11.24
C VAL A 23 5.15 -2.29 -9.77
N LEU A 24 4.45 -3.35 -9.34
CA LEU A 24 4.50 -3.84 -7.97
C LEU A 24 5.86 -4.48 -7.64
N ALA A 25 6.49 -5.16 -8.59
CA ALA A 25 7.84 -5.68 -8.44
C ALA A 25 8.88 -4.56 -8.28
N LEU A 26 8.81 -3.52 -9.12
CA LEU A 26 9.68 -2.34 -8.98
C LEU A 26 9.47 -1.61 -7.66
N LEU A 27 8.21 -1.52 -7.19
CA LEU A 27 7.89 -0.96 -5.88
C LEU A 27 8.56 -1.78 -4.77
N GLU A 28 8.46 -3.10 -4.81
CA GLU A 28 9.09 -3.98 -3.82
C GLU A 28 10.61 -3.82 -3.79
N GLU A 29 11.28 -3.81 -4.95
CA GLU A 29 12.72 -3.56 -5.05
C GLU A 29 13.10 -2.19 -4.48
N ARG A 30 12.30 -1.17 -4.75
CA ARG A 30 12.52 0.17 -4.21
C ARG A 30 12.35 0.20 -2.70
N LEU A 31 11.34 -0.48 -2.15
CA LEU A 31 11.10 -0.54 -0.71
C LEU A 31 12.21 -1.26 0.05
N LYS A 32 12.89 -2.22 -0.58
CA LYS A 32 14.06 -2.91 0.02
C LYS A 32 15.29 -2.01 0.13
N THR A 33 15.40 -0.98 -0.71
CA THR A 33 16.56 -0.07 -0.77
C THR A 33 16.29 1.31 -0.19
N LEU A 34 15.06 1.58 0.24
CA LEU A 34 14.70 2.84 0.87
C LEU A 34 15.13 2.84 2.34
N ASP A 35 15.97 3.81 2.70
CA ASP A 35 16.41 4.02 4.09
C ASP A 35 15.25 4.40 5.01
N SER A 36 14.25 5.11 4.48
CA SER A 36 13.06 5.50 5.24
C SER A 36 11.82 5.65 4.36
N ILE A 37 10.66 5.34 4.94
CA ILE A 37 9.34 5.59 4.38
C ILE A 37 8.48 6.21 5.48
N ARG A 38 7.65 7.20 5.13
CA ARG A 38 6.75 7.83 6.11
C ARG A 38 5.64 6.85 6.52
N ALA A 39 5.27 6.82 7.80
CA ALA A 39 4.16 6.04 8.36
C ALA A 39 2.90 6.04 7.47
N ARG A 40 2.37 7.23 7.18
CA ARG A 40 1.18 7.41 6.33
C ARG A 40 1.33 6.80 4.93
N ASN A 41 2.54 6.75 4.37
CA ASN A 41 2.77 6.14 3.06
C ASN A 41 2.67 4.61 3.15
N VAL A 42 3.15 3.98 4.21
CA VAL A 42 3.00 2.53 4.45
C VAL A 42 1.52 2.16 4.53
N ALA A 43 0.75 2.85 5.37
CA ALA A 43 -0.69 2.61 5.50
C ALA A 43 -1.44 2.82 4.17
N ASN A 44 -1.11 3.88 3.43
CA ASN A 44 -1.70 4.15 2.12
C ASN A 44 -1.34 3.09 1.07
N LEU A 45 -0.12 2.56 1.09
CA LEU A 45 0.29 1.49 0.17
C LEU A 45 -0.51 0.21 0.42
N LEU A 46 -0.65 -0.21 1.68
CA LEU A 46 -1.47 -1.37 2.05
C LEU A 46 -2.93 -1.17 1.66
N TRP A 47 -3.51 -0.02 2.01
CA TRP A 47 -4.89 0.32 1.63
C TRP A 47 -5.09 0.30 0.11
N SER A 48 -4.16 0.91 -0.63
CA SER A 48 -4.24 0.97 -2.09
C SER A 48 -4.19 -0.43 -2.70
N TYR A 49 -3.26 -1.27 -2.22
CA TYR A 49 -3.15 -2.65 -2.66
C TYR A 49 -4.44 -3.44 -2.39
N ALA A 50 -5.00 -3.33 -1.18
CA ALA A 50 -6.30 -3.95 -0.86
C ALA A 50 -7.42 -3.49 -1.81
N LYS A 51 -7.43 -2.20 -2.17
CA LYS A 51 -8.42 -1.63 -3.11
C LYS A 51 -8.22 -2.09 -4.55
N LEU A 52 -6.99 -2.41 -4.96
CA LEU A 52 -6.71 -3.00 -6.28
C LEU A 52 -7.41 -4.35 -6.47
N LYS A 53 -7.73 -5.07 -5.36
CA LYS A 53 -8.28 -6.44 -5.38
C LYS A 53 -7.47 -7.36 -6.31
N TYR A 54 -6.15 -7.17 -6.28
CA TYR A 54 -5.25 -7.83 -7.18
C TYR A 54 -4.88 -9.21 -6.62
N PRO A 55 -5.13 -10.32 -7.35
CA PRO A 55 -4.81 -11.66 -6.85
C PRO A 55 -3.35 -12.06 -7.04
N GLY A 56 -2.51 -11.19 -7.63
CA GLY A 56 -1.11 -11.49 -7.93
C GLY A 56 -0.17 -11.10 -6.79
N ASN A 57 1.05 -10.70 -7.15
CA ASN A 57 2.22 -10.45 -6.29
C ASN A 57 1.88 -10.11 -4.81
N HIS A 58 1.90 -11.12 -3.94
CA HIS A 58 1.70 -10.95 -2.50
C HIS A 58 2.99 -10.57 -1.74
N SER A 59 4.18 -10.72 -2.35
CA SER A 59 5.46 -10.40 -1.70
C SER A 59 5.59 -8.91 -1.40
N VAL A 60 5.00 -8.05 -2.24
CA VAL A 60 4.96 -6.61 -1.95
C VAL A 60 4.11 -6.28 -0.71
N VAL A 61 3.02 -7.03 -0.46
CA VAL A 61 2.19 -6.82 0.76
C VAL A 61 2.99 -7.19 2.00
N GLN A 62 3.73 -8.30 1.95
CA GLN A 62 4.64 -8.68 3.02
C GLN A 62 5.72 -7.62 3.23
N CYS A 63 6.42 -7.21 2.16
CA CYS A 63 7.47 -6.20 2.23
C CYS A 63 6.97 -4.88 2.85
N VAL A 64 5.79 -4.40 2.45
CA VAL A 64 5.19 -3.18 3.03
C VAL A 64 4.76 -3.42 4.49
N SER A 65 4.27 -4.60 4.83
CA SER A 65 3.89 -4.94 6.21
C SER A 65 5.10 -5.00 7.14
N ASP A 66 6.23 -5.50 6.68
CA ASP A 66 7.48 -5.50 7.46
C ASP A 66 7.98 -4.08 7.76
N HIS A 67 7.68 -3.11 6.88
CA HIS A 67 7.99 -1.70 7.15
C HIS A 67 7.14 -1.13 8.28
N VAL A 68 5.97 -1.69 8.61
CA VAL A 68 5.14 -1.23 9.75
C VAL A 68 5.94 -1.25 11.05
N LEU A 69 6.76 -2.29 11.28
CA LEU A 69 7.63 -2.38 12.46
C LEU A 69 8.51 -1.15 12.68
N ARG A 70 8.92 -0.48 11.60
CA ARG A 70 9.85 0.65 11.64
C ARG A 70 9.16 1.99 11.85
N VAL A 71 7.84 2.06 11.64
CA VAL A 71 7.10 3.33 11.57
C VAL A 71 5.82 3.34 12.41
N VAL A 72 5.50 2.24 13.08
CA VAL A 72 4.25 2.08 13.85
C VAL A 72 4.12 3.13 14.95
N ASP A 73 5.23 3.55 15.56
CA ASP A 73 5.22 4.61 16.58
C ASP A 73 4.68 5.94 16.04
N ASP A 74 4.93 6.22 14.76
CA ASP A 74 4.47 7.42 14.05
C ASP A 74 3.05 7.27 13.47
N PHE A 75 2.39 6.12 13.61
CA PHE A 75 1.03 5.94 13.11
C PHE A 75 0.06 6.81 13.91
N ASN A 76 -0.85 7.46 13.19
CA ASN A 76 -2.08 7.99 13.80
C ASN A 76 -3.22 6.96 13.70
N ALA A 77 -4.37 7.28 14.28
CA ALA A 77 -5.54 6.40 14.30
C ALA A 77 -6.02 5.98 12.89
N MET A 78 -5.90 6.85 11.87
CA MET A 78 -6.27 6.52 10.50
C MET A 78 -5.26 5.58 9.85
N ASP A 79 -3.97 5.75 10.11
CA ASP A 79 -2.92 4.87 9.59
C ASP A 79 -3.08 3.45 10.15
N MET A 80 -3.37 3.33 11.46
CA MET A 80 -3.71 2.06 12.11
C MET A 80 -4.94 1.41 11.47
N ALA A 81 -6.05 2.16 11.37
CA ALA A 81 -7.31 1.64 10.83
C ALA A 81 -7.17 1.19 9.37
N ASN A 82 -6.48 1.96 8.54
CA ASN A 82 -6.24 1.62 7.14
C ASN A 82 -5.40 0.36 6.98
N THR A 83 -4.36 0.20 7.81
CA THR A 83 -3.47 -0.96 7.82
C THR A 83 -4.23 -2.23 8.20
N VAL A 84 -4.96 -2.21 9.32
CA VAL A 84 -5.77 -3.35 9.78
C VAL A 84 -6.86 -3.70 8.78
N TRP A 85 -7.57 -2.70 8.24
CA TRP A 85 -8.60 -2.93 7.23
C TRP A 85 -8.03 -3.54 5.95
N ALA A 86 -6.85 -3.10 5.51
CA ALA A 86 -6.20 -3.60 4.32
C ALA A 86 -5.82 -5.08 4.48
N TRP A 87 -5.17 -5.45 5.59
CA TRP A 87 -4.83 -6.84 5.88
C TRP A 87 -6.07 -7.74 5.92
N ALA A 88 -7.12 -7.33 6.62
CA ALA A 88 -8.39 -8.06 6.68
C ALA A 88 -9.02 -8.23 5.28
N THR A 89 -9.01 -7.17 4.46
CA THR A 89 -9.57 -7.19 3.10
C THR A 89 -8.80 -8.14 2.18
N MET A 90 -7.48 -8.21 2.31
CA MET A 90 -6.62 -9.12 1.55
C MET A 90 -6.59 -10.54 2.12
N ARG A 91 -7.19 -10.78 3.29
CA ARG A 91 -7.01 -12.00 4.10
C ARG A 91 -5.53 -12.29 4.38
N TYR A 92 -4.74 -11.23 4.53
CA TYR A 92 -3.32 -11.31 4.82
C TYR A 92 -3.11 -11.42 6.32
N GLN A 93 -2.28 -12.38 6.73
CA GLN A 93 -1.82 -12.52 8.10
C GLN A 93 -0.44 -11.89 8.20
N ALA A 94 -0.34 -10.77 8.92
CA ALA A 94 0.95 -10.17 9.27
C ALA A 94 1.70 -11.07 10.25
N SER A 95 3.02 -10.89 10.35
CA SER A 95 3.82 -11.62 11.34
C SER A 95 3.43 -11.22 12.77
N ASP A 96 3.67 -12.12 13.71
CA ASP A 96 3.40 -11.88 15.14
C ASP A 96 4.12 -10.63 15.64
N ASP A 97 5.37 -10.40 15.23
CA ASP A 97 6.13 -9.18 15.55
C ASP A 97 5.39 -7.90 15.13
N VAL A 98 4.81 -7.89 13.92
CA VAL A 98 4.06 -6.74 13.41
C VAL A 98 2.77 -6.53 14.19
N LEU A 99 2.06 -7.61 14.53
CA LEU A 99 0.83 -7.56 15.30
C LEU A 99 1.08 -7.07 16.74
N ASP A 100 2.11 -7.60 17.39
CA ASP A 100 2.55 -7.17 18.72
C ASP A 100 2.91 -5.68 18.73
N ALA A 101 3.62 -5.21 17.71
CA ALA A 101 4.00 -3.80 17.59
C ALA A 101 2.76 -2.88 17.42
N MET A 102 1.78 -3.31 16.62
CA MET A 102 0.51 -2.61 16.46
C MET A 102 -0.31 -2.58 17.76
N GLU A 103 -0.34 -3.69 18.51
CA GLU A 103 -1.05 -3.77 19.79
C GLU A 103 -0.45 -2.81 20.81
N ARG A 104 0.88 -2.83 20.98
CA ARG A 104 1.59 -1.92 21.91
C ARG A 104 1.36 -0.44 21.61
N ARG A 105 1.16 -0.09 20.34
CA ARG A 105 0.88 1.29 19.93
C ARG A 105 -0.54 1.75 20.25
N THR A 106 -1.47 0.81 20.40
CA THR A 106 -2.90 1.08 20.60
C THR A 106 -3.27 1.25 22.07
N LEU A 107 -2.48 0.65 22.97
CA LEU A 107 -2.58 0.77 24.43
C LEU A 107 -1.90 2.05 24.93
#